data_AF-A0A0H2U013-F1
#
_entry.id   AF-A0A0H2U013-F1
#
_cell.length_a   1.000
_cell.length_b   1.000
_cell.length_c   1.000
_cell.angle_alpha   90.00
_cell.angle_beta   90.00
_cell.angle_gamma   90.00
#
_symmetry.space_group_name_H-M   'P 1'
#
loop_
_entity.id
_entity.type
_entity.pdbx_description
1 polymer ?
#
loop_
_entity_poly.entity_id
_entity_poly.type
_entity_poly.pdbx_seq_one_letter_code
_entity_poly.pdbx_strand_id
1 'polypeptide(L)'
;WLEAAVVLWGTERVYLDAWSWARARQPLARGTGEQEDADGGAVKKEFIPNWTSPEFAAFVDRLRRTLDRAVSQALAAVDPAERRAVQAGIMERTAGTWSALLAAEAAFWPQLDG
;
A
#
# COMPACT_ATOMS: atom_id res chain seq x y z
N TRP A 1 1.18 -5.50 -18.09
CA TRP A 1 0.16 -5.87 -17.07
C TRP A 1 0.78 -5.84 -15.68
N LEU A 2 2.00 -6.35 -15.52
CA LEU A 2 2.65 -6.49 -14.22
C LEU A 2 2.89 -5.15 -13.52
N GLU A 3 3.39 -4.14 -14.24
CA GLU A 3 3.66 -2.81 -13.70
C GLU A 3 2.39 -2.15 -13.16
N ALA A 4 1.30 -2.18 -13.92
CA ALA A 4 -0.01 -1.67 -13.47
C ALA A 4 -0.53 -2.42 -12.24
N ALA A 5 -0.33 -3.74 -12.17
CA ALA A 5 -0.71 -4.53 -11.01
C ALA A 5 0.14 -4.20 -9.76
N VAL A 6 1.44 -3.92 -9.96
CA VAL A 6 2.34 -3.43 -8.90
C VAL A 6 1.91 -2.06 -8.40
N VAL A 7 1.54 -1.13 -9.29
CA VAL A 7 1.02 0.20 -8.91
C VAL A 7 -0.27 0.07 -8.11
N LEU A 8 -1.24 -0.72 -8.60
CA LEU A 8 -2.52 -0.93 -7.92
C LEU A 8 -2.31 -1.49 -6.52
N TRP A 9 -1.63 -2.65 -6.40
CA TRP A 9 -1.39 -3.25 -5.08
C TRP A 9 -0.57 -2.32 -4.17
N GLY A 10 0.44 -1.66 -4.73
CA GLY A 10 1.35 -0.81 -3.98
C GLY A 10 0.68 0.40 -3.37
N THR A 11 -0.19 1.09 -4.12
CA THR A 11 -0.96 2.24 -3.65
C THR A 11 -1.80 1.85 -2.43
N GLU A 12 -2.56 0.74 -2.55
CA GLU A 12 -3.41 0.24 -1.47
C GLU A 12 -2.60 -0.20 -0.25
N ARG A 13 -1.40 -0.77 -0.48
CA ARG A 13 -0.49 -1.17 0.59
C ARG A 13 0.06 0.03 1.36
N VAL A 14 0.49 1.09 0.65
CA VAL A 14 0.99 2.31 1.27
C VAL A 14 -0.11 2.98 2.11
N TYR A 15 -1.34 3.03 1.60
CA TYR A 15 -2.48 3.56 2.35
C TYR A 15 -2.75 2.74 3.61
N LEU A 16 -2.84 1.41 3.50
CA LEU A 16 -3.04 0.54 4.65
C LEU A 16 -1.98 0.78 5.73
N ASP A 17 -0.71 0.89 5.34
CA ASP A 17 0.40 1.09 6.29
C ASP A 17 0.38 2.48 6.92
N ALA A 18 0.19 3.55 6.13
CA ALA A 18 0.12 4.92 6.62
C ALA A 18 -1.03 5.12 7.61
N TRP A 19 -2.24 4.65 7.25
CA TRP A 19 -3.41 4.78 8.11
C TRP A 19 -3.35 3.87 9.34
N SER A 20 -2.74 2.68 9.24
CA SER A 20 -2.51 1.81 10.40
C SER A 20 -1.54 2.44 11.39
N TRP A 21 -0.49 3.10 10.89
CA TRP A 21 0.44 3.88 11.69
C TRP A 21 -0.25 5.06 12.38
N ALA A 22 -1.15 5.76 11.67
CA ALA A 22 -1.91 6.88 12.22
C ALA A 22 -2.87 6.41 13.32
N ARG A 23 -3.59 5.31 13.09
CA ARG A 23 -4.46 4.67 14.09
C ARG A 23 -3.71 4.30 15.36
N ALA A 24 -2.52 3.72 15.24
CA ALA A 24 -1.69 3.34 16.39
C ALA A 24 -1.20 4.55 17.22
N ARG A 25 -1.19 5.75 16.63
CA ARG A 25 -0.80 7.01 17.28
C ARG A 25 -1.96 7.83 17.80
N GLN A 26 -3.20 7.43 17.52
CA GLN A 26 -4.33 8.07 18.15
C GLN A 26 -4.23 7.82 19.67
N PRO A 27 -4.17 8.87 20.50
CA PRO A 27 -4.28 8.69 21.93
C PRO A 27 -5.60 7.99 22.21
N LEU A 28 -5.58 6.91 23.00
CA LEU A 28 -6.77 6.31 23.58
C LEU A 28 -7.54 7.45 24.26
N ALA A 29 -8.60 7.94 23.62
CA ALA A 29 -9.29 9.14 24.05
C ALA A 29 -9.85 8.95 25.47
N ARG A 30 -9.09 9.35 26.49
CA ARG A 30 -9.65 9.77 27.76
C ARG A 30 -10.10 11.20 27.55
N GLY A 31 -11.42 11.38 27.57
CA GLY A 31 -12.11 12.57 27.12
C GLY A 31 -11.44 13.86 27.57
N THR A 32 -11.07 14.69 26.61
CA THR A 32 -10.87 16.12 26.80
C THR A 32 -11.34 16.79 25.52
N GLY A 33 -12.38 17.62 25.66
CA GLY A 33 -12.84 18.66 24.73
C GLY A 33 -12.96 18.31 23.25
N GLU A 34 -14.18 18.40 22.72
CA GLU A 34 -14.41 18.62 21.30
C GLU A 34 -13.76 19.94 20.86
N GLN A 35 -12.44 19.92 20.64
CA GLN A 35 -11.84 20.84 19.68
C GLN A 35 -12.31 20.34 18.31
N GLU A 36 -13.08 21.19 17.61
CA GLU A 36 -13.43 20.94 16.22
C GLU A 36 -12.13 20.70 15.45
N ASP A 37 -11.93 19.44 15.05
CA ASP A 37 -10.83 19.10 14.16
C ASP A 37 -11.01 19.96 12.89
N ALA A 38 -9.90 20.49 12.34
CA ALA A 38 -9.95 21.36 11.17
C ALA A 38 -10.60 20.72 9.93
N ASP A 39 -10.76 19.39 9.95
CA ASP A 39 -11.41 18.56 8.93
C ASP A 39 -12.81 18.05 9.35
N GLY A 40 -13.40 18.59 10.43
CA GLY A 40 -14.67 18.12 10.98
C GLY A 40 -14.62 16.73 11.63
N GLY A 41 -13.41 16.19 11.81
CA GLY A 41 -13.16 14.86 12.36
C GLY A 41 -13.19 13.75 11.31
N ALA A 42 -13.22 14.08 10.01
CA ALA A 42 -13.26 13.11 8.91
C ALA A 42 -12.10 12.11 8.95
N VAL A 43 -10.88 12.57 9.28
CA VAL A 43 -9.70 11.70 9.44
C VAL A 43 -9.93 10.62 10.50
N LYS A 44 -10.46 11.02 11.66
CA LYS A 44 -10.64 10.12 12.81
C LYS A 44 -11.87 9.23 12.66
N LYS A 45 -12.96 9.77 12.10
CA LYS A 45 -14.28 9.12 12.06
C LYS A 45 -14.50 8.27 10.80
N GLU A 46 -13.93 8.67 9.67
CA GLU A 46 -14.19 8.04 8.37
C GLU A 46 -12.94 7.39 7.79
N PHE A 47 -11.84 8.14 7.66
CA PHE A 47 -10.66 7.69 6.91
C PHE A 47 -9.87 6.60 7.61
N ILE A 48 -9.50 6.81 8.88
CA ILE A 48 -8.77 5.81 9.66
C ILE A 48 -9.57 4.50 9.77
N PRO A 49 -10.88 4.51 10.11
CA PRO A 49 -11.67 3.28 10.14
C PRO A 49 -11.75 2.57 8.79
N ASN A 50 -11.93 3.30 7.68
CA ASN A 50 -12.06 2.71 6.35
C ASN A 50 -10.77 2.03 5.89
N TRP A 51 -9.65 2.75 5.91
CA TRP A 51 -8.35 2.26 5.41
C TRP A 51 -7.57 1.40 6.41
N THR A 52 -8.07 1.20 7.63
CA THR A 52 -7.54 0.21 8.58
C THR A 52 -8.52 -0.91 8.92
N SER A 53 -9.64 -0.97 8.19
CA SER A 53 -10.65 -2.01 8.41
C SER A 53 -10.08 -3.39 8.08
N PRO A 54 -10.55 -4.45 8.77
CA PRO A 54 -10.19 -5.82 8.41
C PRO A 54 -10.55 -6.17 6.96
N GLU A 55 -11.63 -5.58 6.43
CA GLU A 55 -12.06 -5.77 5.05
C GLU A 55 -11.04 -5.18 4.07
N PHE A 56 -10.61 -3.94 4.29
CA PHE A 56 -9.61 -3.29 3.45
C PHE A 56 -8.27 -4.03 3.53
N ALA A 57 -7.81 -4.42 4.72
CA ALA A 57 -6.61 -5.23 4.89
C ALA A 57 -6.70 -6.56 4.11
N ALA A 58 -7.84 -7.24 4.17
CA ALA A 58 -8.08 -8.47 3.42
C ALA A 58 -8.11 -8.22 1.90
N PHE A 59 -8.60 -7.07 1.44
CA PHE A 59 -8.55 -6.65 0.04
C PHE A 59 -7.11 -6.47 -0.45
N VAL A 60 -6.28 -5.71 0.28
CA VAL A 60 -4.86 -5.53 -0.07
C VAL A 60 -4.13 -6.86 -0.15
N ASP A 61 -4.38 -7.77 0.79
CA ASP A 61 -3.77 -9.10 0.80
C ASP A 61 -4.30 -10.02 -0.32
N ARG A 62 -5.56 -9.86 -0.75
CA ARG A 62 -6.08 -10.52 -1.98
C ARG A 62 -5.37 -10.04 -3.23
N LEU A 63 -5.09 -8.73 -3.36
CA LEU A 63 -4.31 -8.20 -4.48
C LEU A 63 -2.90 -8.78 -4.50
N ARG A 64 -2.21 -8.78 -3.36
CA ARG A 64 -0.88 -9.39 -3.20
C ARG A 64 -0.85 -10.84 -3.68
N ARG A 65 -1.74 -11.67 -3.15
CA ARG A 65 -1.80 -13.10 -3.51
C ARG A 65 -2.10 -13.33 -4.99
N THR A 66 -2.92 -12.46 -5.59
CA THR A 66 -3.24 -12.54 -7.02
C THR A 66 -2.00 -12.25 -7.86
N LEU A 67 -1.26 -11.19 -7.49
CA LEU A 67 0.00 -10.82 -8.12
C LEU A 67 1.07 -11.92 -7.97
N ASP A 68 1.30 -12.40 -6.75
CA ASP A 68 2.26 -13.47 -6.44
C ASP A 68 1.96 -14.72 -7.27
N ARG A 69 0.68 -15.09 -7.37
CA ARG A 69 0.23 -16.25 -8.16
C ARG A 69 0.49 -16.04 -9.65
N ALA A 70 0.15 -14.88 -10.20
CA ALA A 70 0.35 -14.59 -11.62
C ALA A 70 1.84 -14.61 -12.01
N VAL A 71 2.71 -14.03 -11.18
CA VAL A 71 4.17 -14.09 -11.39
C VAL A 71 4.68 -15.52 -11.26
N SER A 72 4.22 -16.27 -10.26
CA SER A 72 4.61 -17.67 -10.06
C SER A 72 4.21 -18.55 -11.26
N GLN A 73 3.00 -18.36 -11.79
CA GLN A 73 2.52 -19.07 -12.98
C GLN A 73 3.34 -18.70 -14.22
N ALA A 74 3.66 -17.42 -14.40
CA ALA A 74 4.51 -16.97 -15.50
C ALA A 74 5.90 -17.61 -15.44
N LEU A 75 6.53 -17.68 -14.26
CA LEU A 75 7.84 -18.31 -14.07
C LEU A 75 7.82 -19.83 -14.19
N ALA A 76 6.69 -20.47 -13.86
CA ALA A 76 6.52 -21.91 -14.02
C ALA A 76 6.49 -22.35 -15.50
N ALA A 77 6.03 -21.47 -16.40
CA ALA A 77 6.01 -21.70 -17.84
C ALA A 77 7.38 -21.47 -18.52
N VAL A 78 8.36 -20.90 -17.81
CA VAL A 78 9.71 -20.65 -18.30
C VAL A 78 10.59 -21.90 -18.07
N ASP A 79 11.48 -22.17 -19.02
CA ASP A 79 12.51 -23.19 -18.90
C ASP A 79 13.27 -23.04 -17.56
N PRO A 80 13.43 -24.11 -16.75
CA PRO A 80 14.17 -24.04 -15.50
C PRO A 80 15.56 -23.39 -15.60
N ALA A 81 16.27 -23.54 -16.72
CA ALA A 81 17.58 -22.96 -16.97
C ALA A 81 17.52 -21.43 -17.12
N GLU A 82 16.44 -20.89 -17.68
CA GLU A 82 16.25 -19.46 -17.93
C GLU A 82 15.48 -18.74 -16.81
N ARG A 83 14.80 -19.49 -15.94
CA ARG A 83 13.89 -18.95 -14.91
C ARG A 83 14.52 -17.85 -14.05
N ARG A 84 15.79 -18.00 -13.66
CA ARG A 84 16.50 -16.97 -12.87
C ARG A 84 16.68 -15.67 -13.64
N ALA A 85 17.05 -15.75 -14.92
CA ALA A 85 17.24 -14.58 -15.76
C ALA A 85 15.91 -13.86 -15.99
N VAL A 86 14.83 -14.62 -16.27
CA VAL A 86 13.49 -14.04 -16.42
C VAL A 86 12.99 -13.41 -15.11
N GLN A 87 13.22 -14.06 -13.97
CA GLN A 87 12.88 -13.50 -12.66
C GLN A 87 13.64 -12.20 -12.40
N ALA A 88 14.94 -12.13 -12.71
CA ALA A 88 15.72 -10.92 -12.57
C ALA A 88 15.18 -9.79 -13.46
N GLY A 89 14.87 -10.07 -14.72
CA GLY A 89 14.28 -9.09 -15.63
C GLY A 89 12.89 -8.61 -15.20
N ILE A 90 12.09 -9.48 -14.58
CA ILE A 90 10.82 -9.09 -13.95
C ILE A 90 11.08 -8.09 -12.82
N MET A 91 12.02 -8.40 -11.92
CA MET A 91 12.35 -7.53 -10.78
C MET A 91 12.92 -6.18 -11.24
N GLU A 92 13.80 -6.17 -12.23
CA GLU A 92 14.37 -4.94 -12.79
C GLU A 92 13.28 -4.02 -13.35
N ARG A 93 12.36 -4.58 -14.14
CA ARG A 93 11.24 -3.83 -14.73
C ARG A 93 10.29 -3.26 -13.67
N THR A 94 9.96 -4.04 -12.64
CA THR A 94 9.02 -3.60 -11.61
C THR A 94 9.66 -2.70 -10.56
N ALA A 95 10.98 -2.78 -10.35
CA ALA A 95 11.70 -1.94 -9.38
C ALA A 95 11.56 -0.45 -9.71
N GLY A 96 11.69 -0.06 -10.98
CA GLY A 96 11.50 1.34 -11.39
C GLY A 96 10.07 1.83 -11.12
N THR A 97 9.08 1.00 -11.43
CA THR A 97 7.66 1.31 -11.16
C THR A 97 7.39 1.46 -9.66
N TRP A 98 7.90 0.53 -8.86
CA TRP A 98 7.79 0.56 -7.40
C TRP A 98 8.44 1.80 -6.79
N SER A 99 9.65 2.14 -7.23
CA SER A 99 10.34 3.35 -6.76
C SER A 99 9.59 4.63 -7.13
N ALA A 100 9.06 4.71 -8.35
CA ALA A 100 8.28 5.86 -8.80
C ALA A 100 6.98 6.01 -8.00
N LEU A 101 6.30 4.89 -7.71
CA LEU A 101 5.12 4.86 -6.84
C LEU A 101 5.47 5.39 -5.44
N LEU A 102 6.51 4.84 -4.78
CA LEU A 102 6.89 5.30 -3.45
C LEU A 102 7.26 6.78 -3.42
N ALA A 103 7.93 7.28 -4.45
CA ALA A 103 8.25 8.70 -4.57
C ALA A 103 6.99 9.56 -4.72
N ALA A 104 6.02 9.12 -5.53
CA ALA A 104 4.75 9.81 -5.71
C ALA A 104 3.93 9.84 -4.41
N GLU A 105 3.83 8.70 -3.72
CA GLU A 105 3.13 8.60 -2.44
C GLU A 105 3.80 9.45 -1.35
N ALA A 106 5.13 9.49 -1.30
CA ALA A 106 5.85 10.34 -0.36
C ALA A 106 5.64 11.83 -0.65
N ALA A 107 5.55 12.22 -1.93
CA ALA A 107 5.32 13.60 -2.35
C ALA A 107 3.84 14.04 -2.23
N PHE A 108 2.90 13.09 -2.15
CA PHE A 108 1.48 13.37 -1.98
C PHE A 108 1.16 13.99 -0.62
N TRP A 109 1.82 13.51 0.45
CA TRP A 109 1.58 14.00 1.80
C TRP A 109 2.27 15.34 2.07
N PRO A 110 1.59 16.30 2.73
CA PRO A 110 2.21 17.56 3.08
C PRO A 110 3.37 17.32 4.06
N GLN A 111 4.48 18.03 3.85
CA GLN A 111 5.55 18.06 4.84
C GLN A 111 5.04 18.83 6.05
N LEU A 112 5.03 18.17 7.21
CA LEU A 112 4.76 18.83 8.46
C LEU A 112 6.05 19.53 8.88
N ASP A 113 6.07 20.86 8.82
CA ASP A 113 7.08 21.64 9.52
C ASP A 113 6.93 21.31 11.02
N GLY A 114 8.01 20.82 11.63
CA GLY A 114 8.05 20.38 13.02
C GLY A 114 8.04 21.52 14.03
#